data_AF-A0AAQ3PJ81-F1
#
_entry.id   AF-A0AAQ3PJ81-F1
#
_cell.length_a   1.000
_cell.length_b   1.000
_cell.length_c   1.000
_cell.angle_alpha   90.00
_cell.angle_beta   90.00
_cell.angle_gamma   90.00
#
_symmetry.space_group_name_H-M   'P 1'
#
loop_
_entity.id
_entity.type
_entity.pdbx_description
1 polymer ?
#
loop_
_entity_poly.entity_id
_entity_poly.type
_entity_poly.pdbx_seq_one_letter_code
_entity_poly.pdbx_strand_id
1 'polypeptide(L)'
;MGEFMKLRPTPFVGSHDPLEAHDWIRTIERKLEIINCDEPTKVALATHQLTGAALAWWESYREAHRGQEGFLEDFRKYHVPEAARDLKAEEFRKLKQNTMTMQEYIEKFTTLSRYAPEEVNTDPKKCKCFIRGLNPEIKSIVHSNEAPSFATLINRIIQIEEDKREEKSQLKRKFMEIKSQRQERRFRQKSFGGQVSRGSYGVPPETLFRSRHALLQLKASTRLSSMTLVPASSVASLGIFSSTILSRCDQQHPPSPTQ
;
A
#
# COMPACT_ATOMS: atom_id res chain seq x y z
N MET A 1 -2.75 -35.72 22.59
CA MET A 1 -2.31 -34.49 23.29
C MET A 1 -0.80 -34.24 23.23
N GLY A 2 0.05 -35.19 23.66
CA GLY A 2 1.51 -34.98 23.74
C GLY A 2 2.19 -34.62 22.40
N GLU A 3 1.77 -35.21 21.28
CA GLU A 3 2.33 -34.89 19.96
C GLU A 3 1.93 -33.50 19.46
N PHE A 4 0.71 -33.04 19.76
CA PHE A 4 0.26 -31.70 19.44
C PHE A 4 1.06 -30.63 20.18
N MET A 5 1.31 -30.83 21.47
CA MET A 5 2.08 -29.87 22.27
C MET A 5 3.55 -29.79 21.84
N LYS A 6 4.12 -30.87 21.28
CA LYS A 6 5.46 -30.82 20.66
C LYS A 6 5.52 -29.85 19.47
N LEU A 7 4.40 -29.61 18.77
CA LEU A 7 4.30 -28.62 17.70
C LEU A 7 4.15 -27.17 18.21
N ARG A 8 4.20 -26.96 19.54
CA ARG A 8 4.06 -25.66 20.22
C ARG A 8 2.88 -24.85 19.66
N PRO A 9 1.65 -25.35 19.79
CA PRO A 9 0.47 -24.69 19.26
C PRO A 9 0.32 -23.32 19.91
N THR A 10 -0.05 -22.32 19.10
CA THR A 10 -0.17 -20.94 19.55
C THR A 10 -1.50 -20.76 20.27
N PRO A 11 -1.54 -20.20 21.49
CA PRO A 11 -2.80 -19.86 22.13
C PRO A 11 -3.48 -18.70 21.43
N PHE A 12 -4.82 -18.63 21.52
CA PHE A 12 -5.62 -17.53 21.01
C PHE A 12 -6.50 -16.97 22.12
N VAL A 13 -6.37 -15.66 22.37
CA VAL A 13 -7.12 -14.95 23.40
C VAL A 13 -8.42 -14.35 22.82
N GLY A 14 -8.44 -14.11 21.51
CA GLY A 14 -9.37 -13.23 20.81
C GLY A 14 -8.61 -12.11 20.10
N SER A 15 -9.17 -11.56 19.01
CA SER A 15 -8.59 -10.42 18.30
C SER A 15 -9.66 -9.56 17.65
N HIS A 16 -9.37 -8.26 17.52
CA HIS A 16 -10.14 -7.34 16.69
C HIS A 16 -9.67 -7.35 15.22
N ASP A 17 -8.50 -7.93 14.92
CA ASP A 17 -8.01 -8.09 13.56
C ASP A 17 -8.43 -9.47 13.00
N PRO A 18 -9.26 -9.51 11.94
CA PRO A 18 -9.60 -10.75 11.26
C PRO A 18 -8.38 -11.50 10.70
N LEU A 19 -7.24 -10.81 10.47
CA LEU A 19 -5.98 -11.45 10.09
C LEU A 19 -5.47 -12.37 11.18
N GLU A 20 -5.47 -11.93 12.43
CA GLU A 20 -4.93 -12.72 13.53
C GLU A 20 -5.79 -13.96 13.79
N ALA A 21 -7.12 -13.81 13.82
CA ALA A 21 -8.03 -14.95 13.96
C ALA A 21 -7.88 -15.93 12.79
N HIS A 22 -7.83 -15.43 11.55
CA HIS A 22 -7.66 -16.27 10.35
C HIS A 22 -6.29 -16.95 10.30
N ASP A 23 -5.20 -16.25 10.67
CA ASP A 23 -3.85 -16.81 10.73
C ASP A 23 -3.70 -17.84 11.86
N TRP A 24 -4.36 -17.62 12.99
CA TRP A 24 -4.43 -18.60 14.07
C TRP A 24 -5.13 -19.88 13.60
N ILE A 25 -6.31 -19.77 12.99
CA ILE A 25 -7.04 -20.93 12.46
C ILE A 25 -6.16 -21.74 11.51
N ARG A 26 -5.56 -21.08 10.51
CA ARG A 26 -4.68 -21.75 9.54
C ARG A 26 -3.49 -22.45 10.20
N THR A 27 -2.94 -21.85 11.25
CA THR A 27 -1.80 -22.41 11.99
C THR A 27 -2.21 -23.66 12.76
N ILE A 28 -3.38 -23.64 13.38
CA ILE A 28 -3.93 -24.79 14.09
C ILE A 28 -4.33 -25.89 13.12
N GLU A 29 -5.03 -25.59 12.03
CA GLU A 29 -5.39 -26.56 10.98
C GLU A 29 -4.17 -27.31 10.44
N ARG A 30 -3.12 -26.57 10.05
CA ARG A 30 -1.86 -27.18 9.58
C ARG A 30 -1.24 -28.12 10.61
N LYS A 31 -1.28 -27.76 11.90
CA LYS A 31 -0.74 -28.62 12.97
C LYS A 31 -1.60 -29.84 13.21
N LEU A 32 -2.92 -29.73 13.08
CA LEU A 32 -3.86 -30.84 13.21
C LEU A 32 -3.76 -31.82 12.03
N GLU A 33 -3.51 -31.32 10.82
CA GLU A 33 -3.22 -32.13 9.63
C GLU A 33 -2.00 -33.03 9.84
N ILE A 34 -0.93 -32.52 10.45
CA ILE A 34 0.29 -33.30 10.75
C ILE A 34 0.00 -34.47 11.69
N ILE A 35 -0.92 -34.28 12.63
CA ILE A 35 -1.27 -35.28 13.65
C ILE A 35 -2.27 -36.30 13.10
N ASN A 36 -3.02 -35.92 12.07
CA ASN A 36 -3.99 -36.77 11.39
C ASN A 36 -4.95 -37.50 12.36
N CYS A 37 -5.60 -36.72 13.24
CA CYS A 37 -6.59 -37.23 14.18
C CYS A 37 -8.03 -37.09 13.66
N ASP A 38 -8.96 -37.77 14.31
CA ASP A 38 -10.39 -37.69 14.06
C ASP A 38 -10.98 -36.33 14.47
N GLU A 39 -12.11 -35.97 13.87
CA GLU A 39 -12.72 -34.65 14.03
C GLU A 39 -13.01 -34.23 15.49
N PRO A 40 -13.56 -35.08 16.38
CA PRO A 40 -13.77 -34.65 17.77
C PRO A 40 -12.45 -34.42 18.51
N THR A 41 -11.40 -35.18 18.19
CA THR A 41 -10.06 -34.94 18.73
C THR A 41 -9.49 -33.62 18.22
N LYS A 42 -9.70 -33.27 16.94
CA LYS A 42 -9.29 -31.96 16.40
C LYS A 42 -9.95 -30.81 17.14
N VAL A 43 -11.26 -30.89 17.39
CA VAL A 43 -12.00 -29.86 18.13
C VAL A 43 -11.48 -29.74 19.56
N ALA A 44 -11.24 -30.87 20.25
CA ALA A 44 -10.67 -30.87 21.60
C ALA A 44 -9.27 -30.23 21.65
N LEU A 45 -8.41 -30.57 20.68
CA LEU A 45 -7.06 -30.00 20.57
C LEU A 45 -7.08 -28.50 20.24
N ALA A 46 -7.93 -28.07 19.31
CA ALA A 46 -8.06 -26.66 18.92
C ALA A 46 -8.61 -25.81 20.06
N THR A 47 -9.64 -26.29 20.76
CA THR A 47 -10.30 -25.57 21.85
C THR A 47 -9.43 -25.47 23.09
N HIS A 48 -8.53 -26.43 23.33
CA HIS A 48 -7.51 -26.33 24.37
C HIS A 48 -6.53 -25.15 24.17
N GLN A 49 -6.42 -24.66 22.93
CA GLN A 49 -5.59 -23.50 22.61
C GLN A 49 -6.33 -22.17 22.77
N LEU A 50 -7.63 -22.20 23.05
CA LEU A 50 -8.41 -21.00 23.33
C LEU A 50 -8.18 -20.57 24.77
N THR A 51 -8.02 -19.28 24.96
CA THR A 51 -7.80 -18.65 26.27
C THR A 51 -8.60 -17.35 26.34
N GLY A 52 -8.78 -16.79 27.54
CA GLY A 52 -9.47 -15.50 27.72
C GLY A 52 -10.85 -15.43 27.06
N ALA A 53 -11.08 -14.37 26.26
CA ALA A 53 -12.37 -14.12 25.64
C ALA A 53 -12.78 -15.20 24.62
N ALA A 54 -11.82 -15.79 23.90
CA ALA A 54 -12.10 -16.87 22.96
C ALA A 54 -12.51 -18.17 23.67
N LEU A 55 -11.95 -18.44 24.87
CA LEU A 55 -12.38 -19.58 25.67
C LEU A 55 -13.80 -19.38 26.23
N ALA A 56 -14.10 -18.19 26.75
CA ALA A 56 -15.43 -17.84 27.24
C ALA A 56 -16.51 -17.97 26.14
N TRP A 57 -16.17 -17.58 24.90
CA TRP A 57 -17.03 -17.81 23.74
C TRP A 57 -17.27 -19.31 23.50
N TRP A 58 -16.22 -20.14 23.56
CA TRP A 58 -16.35 -21.58 23.33
C TRP A 58 -17.21 -22.27 24.40
N GLU A 59 -17.05 -21.90 25.67
CA GLU A 59 -17.88 -22.39 26.77
C GLU A 59 -19.36 -22.05 26.54
N SER A 60 -19.65 -20.80 26.17
CA SER A 60 -21.02 -20.37 25.83
C SER A 60 -21.58 -21.09 24.60
N TYR A 61 -20.75 -21.29 23.57
CA TYR A 61 -21.13 -22.01 22.35
C TYR A 61 -21.53 -23.47 22.64
N ARG A 62 -20.77 -24.16 23.50
CA ARG A 62 -21.04 -25.54 23.92
C ARG A 62 -22.34 -25.70 24.69
N GLU A 63 -22.74 -24.72 25.48
CA GLU A 63 -24.02 -24.75 26.19
C GLU A 63 -25.21 -24.61 25.22
N ALA A 64 -25.03 -23.80 24.17
CA ALA A 64 -26.05 -23.56 23.16
C ALA A 64 -26.17 -24.68 22.10
N HIS A 65 -25.09 -25.41 21.81
CA HIS A 65 -25.04 -26.42 20.75
C HIS A 65 -24.89 -27.84 21.32
N ARG A 66 -25.76 -28.77 20.90
CA ARG A 66 -25.74 -30.17 21.35
C ARG A 66 -24.67 -31.04 20.67
N GLY A 67 -23.71 -30.45 19.95
CA GLY A 67 -22.68 -31.17 19.21
C GLY A 67 -21.41 -30.34 18.98
N GLN A 68 -20.34 -31.02 18.59
CA GLN A 68 -19.06 -30.42 18.19
C GLN A 68 -18.92 -30.25 16.66
N GLU A 69 -19.91 -30.73 15.92
CA GLU A 69 -20.00 -30.57 14.47
C GLU A 69 -20.13 -29.08 14.13
N GLY A 70 -19.42 -28.64 13.09
CA GLY A 70 -19.46 -27.24 12.65
C GLY A 70 -18.64 -26.26 13.50
N PHE A 71 -17.96 -26.69 14.57
CA PHE A 71 -17.16 -25.81 15.43
C PHE A 71 -16.28 -24.84 14.65
N LEU A 72 -15.54 -25.33 13.66
CA LEU A 72 -14.58 -24.52 12.91
C LEU A 72 -15.27 -23.47 12.02
N GLU A 73 -16.43 -23.80 11.46
CA GLU A 73 -17.23 -22.89 10.65
C GLU A 73 -17.84 -21.79 11.52
N ASP A 74 -18.41 -22.15 12.67
CA ASP A 74 -18.99 -21.18 13.61
C ASP A 74 -17.94 -20.33 14.29
N PHE A 75 -16.78 -20.91 14.62
CA PHE A 75 -15.62 -20.17 15.10
C PHE A 75 -15.15 -19.14 14.06
N ARG A 76 -15.02 -19.54 12.79
CA ARG A 76 -14.69 -18.64 11.68
C ARG A 76 -15.73 -17.53 11.55
N LYS A 77 -17.02 -17.86 11.59
CA LYS A 77 -18.12 -16.90 11.44
C LYS A 77 -18.12 -15.85 12.57
N TYR A 78 -17.83 -16.27 13.79
CA TYR A 78 -17.80 -15.37 14.95
C TYR A 78 -16.53 -14.52 15.02
N HIS A 79 -15.36 -15.14 14.85
CA HIS A 79 -14.06 -14.46 15.02
C HIS A 79 -13.52 -13.81 13.75
N VAL A 80 -14.08 -14.14 12.58
CA VAL A 80 -13.74 -13.53 11.29
C VAL A 80 -15.03 -13.01 10.61
N PRO A 81 -15.65 -11.93 11.14
CA PRO A 81 -16.89 -11.38 10.60
C PRO A 81 -16.76 -11.02 9.11
N GLU A 82 -17.83 -11.23 8.34
CA GLU A 82 -17.86 -10.94 6.89
C GLU A 82 -17.48 -9.49 6.58
N ALA A 83 -18.08 -8.53 7.30
CA ALA A 83 -17.74 -7.11 7.15
C ALA A 83 -16.24 -6.83 7.36
N ALA A 84 -15.60 -7.56 8.26
CA ALA A 84 -14.18 -7.38 8.55
C ALA A 84 -13.30 -8.01 7.46
N ARG A 85 -13.75 -9.12 6.85
CA ARG A 85 -13.15 -9.67 5.62
C ARG A 85 -13.30 -8.71 4.44
N ASP A 86 -14.46 -8.09 4.29
CA ASP A 86 -14.74 -7.12 3.23
C ASP A 86 -13.86 -5.89 3.35
N LEU A 87 -13.64 -5.39 4.58
CA LEU A 87 -12.68 -4.31 4.84
C LEU A 87 -11.27 -4.70 4.41
N LYS A 88 -10.81 -5.92 4.72
CA LYS A 88 -9.50 -6.42 4.26
C LYS A 88 -9.44 -6.61 2.74
N ALA A 89 -10.52 -7.08 2.12
CA ALA A 89 -10.62 -7.18 0.66
C ALA A 89 -10.56 -5.79 0.00
N GLU A 90 -11.18 -4.78 0.61
CA GLU A 90 -11.11 -3.40 0.15
C GLU A 90 -9.72 -2.79 0.35
N GLU A 91 -9.05 -3.11 1.46
CA GLU A 91 -7.64 -2.78 1.68
C GLU A 91 -6.75 -3.37 0.57
N PHE A 92 -6.98 -4.64 0.19
CA PHE A 92 -6.32 -5.26 -0.95
C PHE A 92 -6.59 -4.52 -2.26
N ARG A 93 -7.85 -4.13 -2.54
CA ARG A 93 -8.20 -3.38 -3.76
C ARG A 93 -7.51 -2.02 -3.84
N LYS A 94 -7.37 -1.37 -2.69
CA LYS A 94 -6.72 -0.06 -2.55
C LYS A 94 -5.22 -0.14 -2.36
N LEU A 95 -4.62 -1.33 -2.31
CA LEU A 95 -3.19 -1.51 -2.12
C LEU A 95 -2.39 -0.80 -3.21
N LYS A 96 -1.45 0.04 -2.79
CA LYS A 96 -0.51 0.79 -3.65
C LYS A 96 0.91 0.61 -3.14
N GLN A 97 1.86 0.44 -4.05
CA GLN A 97 3.29 0.32 -3.75
C GLN A 97 3.81 1.61 -3.09
N ASN A 98 3.43 2.79 -3.60
CA ASN A 98 3.85 4.09 -3.08
C ASN A 98 5.37 4.17 -2.85
N THR A 99 5.81 4.35 -1.60
CA THR A 99 7.21 4.44 -1.16
C THR A 99 7.79 3.10 -0.68
N MET A 100 6.99 2.03 -0.72
CA MET A 100 7.43 0.69 -0.31
C MET A 100 8.40 0.13 -1.34
N THR A 101 9.39 -0.61 -0.85
CA THR A 101 10.24 -1.45 -1.70
C THR A 101 9.41 -2.54 -2.37
N MET A 102 9.90 -3.11 -3.48
CA MET A 102 9.20 -4.21 -4.13
C MET A 102 8.97 -5.39 -3.18
N GLN A 103 9.94 -5.70 -2.33
CA GLN A 103 9.84 -6.78 -1.35
C GLN A 103 8.68 -6.56 -0.36
N GLU A 104 8.62 -5.39 0.27
CA GLU A 104 7.54 -5.07 1.21
C GLU A 104 6.17 -5.04 0.52
N TYR A 105 6.11 -4.60 -0.74
CA TYR A 105 4.89 -4.61 -1.53
C TYR A 105 4.43 -6.04 -1.86
N ILE A 106 5.35 -6.94 -2.22
CA ILE A 106 5.06 -8.37 -2.46
C ILE A 106 4.50 -9.03 -1.19
N GLU A 107 5.12 -8.76 -0.05
CA GLU A 107 4.69 -9.30 1.25
C GLU A 107 3.27 -8.83 1.62
N LYS A 108 3.00 -7.52 1.50
CA LYS A 108 1.65 -6.99 1.72
C LYS A 108 0.64 -7.52 0.72
N PHE A 109 0.99 -7.60 -0.56
CA PHE A 109 0.11 -8.14 -1.59
C PHE A 109 -0.27 -9.59 -1.29
N THR A 110 0.72 -10.43 -0.95
CA THR A 110 0.51 -11.86 -0.63
C THR A 110 -0.34 -12.03 0.63
N THR A 111 -0.17 -11.15 1.61
CA THR A 111 -0.93 -11.17 2.87
C THR A 111 -2.39 -10.76 2.65
N LEU A 112 -2.63 -9.69 1.90
CA LEU A 112 -3.96 -9.12 1.68
C LEU A 112 -4.76 -9.87 0.60
N SER A 113 -4.10 -10.45 -0.40
CA SER A 113 -4.78 -11.18 -1.49
C SER A 113 -5.60 -12.37 -1.01
N ARG A 114 -5.32 -12.86 0.19
CA ARG A 114 -6.06 -13.95 0.85
C ARG A 114 -7.54 -13.61 1.07
N TYR A 115 -7.88 -12.32 1.16
CA TYR A 115 -9.26 -11.86 1.37
C TYR A 115 -10.03 -11.63 0.07
N ALA A 116 -9.36 -11.70 -1.07
CA ALA A 116 -9.97 -11.54 -2.39
C ALA A 116 -9.58 -12.70 -3.33
N PRO A 117 -9.85 -13.98 -2.95
CA PRO A 117 -9.42 -15.14 -3.72
C PRO A 117 -9.92 -15.10 -5.17
N GLU A 118 -11.13 -14.60 -5.41
CA GLU A 118 -11.71 -14.48 -6.76
C GLU A 118 -10.98 -13.47 -7.68
N GLU A 119 -10.28 -12.51 -7.09
CA GLU A 119 -9.45 -11.52 -7.81
C GLU A 119 -8.04 -12.03 -8.11
N VAL A 120 -7.61 -13.14 -7.51
CA VAL A 120 -6.24 -13.68 -7.66
C VAL A 120 -6.18 -15.18 -7.96
N ASN A 121 -7.33 -15.80 -8.26
CA ASN A 121 -7.43 -17.24 -8.53
C ASN A 121 -6.76 -17.70 -9.83
N THR A 122 -6.41 -16.77 -10.72
CA THR A 122 -5.62 -17.06 -11.93
C THR A 122 -4.43 -16.12 -12.05
N ASP A 123 -3.34 -16.60 -12.63
CA ASP A 123 -2.14 -15.79 -12.88
C ASP A 123 -2.45 -14.47 -13.62
N PRO A 124 -3.27 -14.44 -14.69
CA PRO A 124 -3.64 -13.20 -15.36
C PRO A 124 -4.36 -12.20 -14.44
N LYS A 125 -5.32 -12.67 -13.62
CA LYS A 125 -6.02 -11.81 -12.67
C LYS A 125 -5.08 -11.30 -11.58
N LYS A 126 -4.23 -12.18 -11.04
CA LYS A 126 -3.22 -11.85 -10.04
C LYS A 126 -2.22 -10.81 -10.55
N CYS A 127 -1.70 -10.98 -11.77
CA CYS A 127 -0.85 -10.01 -12.46
C CYS A 127 -1.54 -8.66 -12.61
N LYS A 128 -2.79 -8.65 -13.08
CA LYS A 128 -3.59 -7.42 -13.22
C LYS A 128 -3.75 -6.69 -11.90
N CYS A 129 -4.08 -7.41 -10.82
CA CYS A 129 -4.19 -6.86 -9.47
C CYS A 129 -2.86 -6.30 -8.96
N PHE A 130 -1.74 -7.00 -9.22
CA PHE A 130 -0.42 -6.56 -8.81
C PHE A 130 0.00 -5.26 -9.53
N ILE A 131 -0.18 -5.22 -10.87
CA ILE A 131 0.13 -4.07 -11.71
C ILE A 131 -0.75 -2.85 -11.40
N ARG A 132 -2.01 -3.06 -10.97
CA ARG A 132 -2.93 -1.99 -10.53
C ARG A 132 -2.34 -1.15 -9.40
N GLY A 133 -1.58 -1.78 -8.49
CA GLY A 133 -1.02 -1.14 -7.31
C GLY A 133 0.40 -0.60 -7.49
N LEU A 134 1.11 -0.95 -8.56
CA LEU A 134 2.48 -0.47 -8.82
C LEU A 134 2.55 1.05 -8.93
N ASN A 135 3.72 1.60 -8.58
CA ASN A 135 4.00 3.01 -8.81
C ASN A 135 3.93 3.35 -10.32
N PRO A 136 3.53 4.58 -10.71
CA PRO A 136 3.38 4.93 -12.12
C PRO A 136 4.67 4.73 -12.94
N GLU A 137 5.83 4.91 -12.31
CA GLU A 137 7.14 4.86 -12.92
C GLU A 137 7.56 3.44 -13.37
N ILE A 138 7.26 2.41 -12.57
CA ILE A 138 7.52 1.01 -12.90
C ILE A 138 6.37 0.50 -13.76
N LYS A 139 5.14 0.90 -13.43
CA LYS A 139 3.92 0.50 -14.14
C LYS A 139 3.99 0.82 -15.63
N SER A 140 4.52 1.98 -16.04
CA SER A 140 4.64 2.34 -17.45
C SER A 140 5.59 1.42 -18.24
N ILE A 141 6.66 0.95 -17.61
CA ILE A 141 7.66 0.06 -18.22
C ILE A 141 7.09 -1.36 -18.36
N VAL A 142 6.33 -1.80 -17.36
CA VAL A 142 5.73 -3.14 -17.33
C VAL A 142 4.63 -3.30 -18.38
N HIS A 143 3.78 -2.28 -18.62
CA HIS A 143 2.71 -2.39 -19.62
C HIS A 143 3.19 -2.58 -21.05
N SER A 144 4.43 -2.19 -21.35
CA SER A 144 5.01 -2.37 -22.69
C SER A 144 5.39 -3.83 -22.99
N ASN A 145 5.25 -4.75 -22.02
CA ASN A 145 5.69 -6.13 -22.15
C ASN A 145 4.73 -7.07 -21.40
N GLU A 146 3.92 -7.84 -22.12
CA GLU A 146 3.00 -8.80 -21.50
C GLU A 146 3.79 -9.94 -20.84
N ALA A 147 3.60 -10.13 -19.53
CA ALA A 147 4.21 -11.23 -18.78
C ALA A 147 3.26 -12.44 -18.75
N PRO A 148 3.72 -13.66 -19.11
CA PRO A 148 2.87 -14.84 -19.18
C PRO A 148 2.50 -15.43 -17.80
N SER A 149 3.28 -15.14 -16.76
CA SER A 149 3.06 -15.65 -15.40
C SER A 149 3.36 -14.60 -14.34
N PHE A 150 2.82 -14.81 -13.13
CA PHE A 150 3.10 -13.94 -11.99
C PHE A 150 4.59 -13.97 -11.60
N ALA A 151 5.24 -15.12 -11.67
CA ALA A 151 6.66 -15.25 -11.34
C ALA A 151 7.56 -14.45 -12.31
N THR A 152 7.28 -14.55 -13.61
CA THR A 152 8.02 -13.78 -14.64
C THR A 152 7.84 -12.27 -14.44
N LEU A 153 6.61 -11.85 -14.09
CA LEU A 153 6.30 -10.45 -13.80
C LEU A 153 7.11 -9.93 -12.60
N ILE A 154 7.14 -10.67 -11.49
CA ILE A 154 7.87 -10.26 -10.27
C ILE A 154 9.36 -10.14 -10.53
N ASN A 155 9.98 -11.15 -11.15
CA ASN A 155 11.41 -11.12 -11.47
C ASN A 155 11.78 -9.91 -12.32
N ARG A 156 10.93 -9.58 -13.30
CA ARG A 156 11.14 -8.42 -14.15
C ARG A 156 11.02 -7.10 -13.39
N ILE A 157 10.01 -6.99 -12.53
CA ILE A 157 9.78 -5.76 -11.76
C ILE A 157 10.92 -5.50 -10.76
N ILE A 158 11.46 -6.54 -10.12
CA ILE A 158 12.62 -6.42 -9.22
C ILE A 158 13.83 -5.85 -9.98
N GLN A 159 14.10 -6.33 -11.19
CA GLN A 159 15.17 -5.78 -12.04
C GLN A 159 14.93 -4.29 -12.36
N ILE A 160 13.71 -3.94 -12.74
CA ILE A 160 13.36 -2.54 -13.06
C ILE A 160 13.54 -1.64 -11.83
N GLU A 161 13.16 -2.09 -10.63
CA GLU A 161 13.35 -1.31 -9.40
C GLU A 161 14.84 -1.08 -9.10
N GLU A 162 15.67 -2.11 -9.30
CA GLU A 162 17.13 -1.99 -9.12
C GLU A 162 17.75 -0.99 -10.09
N ASP A 163 17.44 -1.13 -11.39
CA ASP A 163 17.96 -0.25 -12.45
C ASP A 163 17.63 1.22 -12.14
N LYS A 164 16.39 1.49 -11.71
CA LYS A 164 15.96 2.84 -11.33
C LYS A 164 16.62 3.36 -10.07
N ARG A 165 16.86 2.48 -9.09
CA ARG A 165 17.56 2.84 -7.86
C ARG A 165 19.00 3.23 -8.15
N GLU A 166 19.67 2.51 -9.04
CA GLU A 166 21.02 2.82 -9.49
C GLU A 166 21.07 4.13 -10.29
N GLU A 167 20.16 4.34 -11.25
CA GLU A 167 20.05 5.58 -12.03
C GLU A 167 19.88 6.81 -11.14
N LYS A 168 18.95 6.74 -10.17
CA LYS A 168 18.71 7.82 -9.20
C LYS A 168 19.93 8.09 -8.33
N SER A 169 20.67 7.05 -7.97
CA SER A 169 21.90 7.15 -7.18
C SER A 169 23.04 7.78 -7.98
N GLN A 170 23.19 7.44 -9.26
CA GLN A 170 24.14 8.06 -10.18
C GLN A 170 23.81 9.54 -10.41
N LEU A 171 22.53 9.87 -10.63
CA LEU A 171 22.11 11.25 -10.84
C LEU A 171 22.36 12.11 -9.58
N LYS A 172 22.11 11.57 -8.39
CA LYS A 172 22.44 12.23 -7.11
C LYS A 172 23.94 12.46 -6.96
N ARG A 173 24.79 11.47 -7.28
CA ARG A 173 26.25 11.60 -7.24
C ARG A 173 26.73 12.74 -8.15
N LYS A 174 26.30 12.74 -9.42
CA LYS A 174 26.63 13.78 -10.40
C LYS A 174 26.15 15.18 -9.95
N PHE A 175 24.93 15.26 -9.39
CA PHE A 175 24.40 16.52 -8.89
C PHE A 175 25.23 17.09 -7.71
N MET A 176 25.61 16.22 -6.76
CA MET A 176 26.44 16.61 -5.62
C MET A 176 27.84 17.05 -6.05
N GLU A 177 28.42 16.38 -7.04
CA GLU A 177 29.71 16.74 -7.62
C GLU A 177 29.66 18.13 -8.29
N ILE A 178 28.66 18.39 -9.13
CA ILE A 178 28.46 19.70 -9.77
C ILE A 178 28.27 20.81 -8.71
N LYS A 179 27.52 20.53 -7.64
CA LYS A 179 27.30 21.48 -6.54
C LYS A 179 28.60 21.80 -5.81
N SER A 180 29.41 20.78 -5.51
CA SER A 180 30.73 20.93 -4.88
C SER A 180 31.69 21.76 -5.75
N GLN A 181 31.78 21.44 -7.05
CA GLN A 181 32.63 22.18 -7.99
C GLN A 181 32.23 23.66 -8.10
N ARG A 182 30.92 23.98 -8.10
CA ARG A 182 30.44 25.37 -8.09
C ARG A 182 30.80 26.10 -6.81
N GLN A 183 30.73 25.43 -5.66
CA GLN A 183 31.11 26.00 -4.37
C GLN A 183 32.62 26.29 -4.31
N GLU A 184 33.45 25.34 -4.72
CA GLU A 184 34.91 25.49 -4.82
C GLU A 184 35.30 26.68 -5.72
N ARG A 185 34.66 26.81 -6.90
CA ARG A 185 34.87 27.97 -7.79
C ARG A 185 34.53 29.30 -7.11
N ARG A 186 33.44 29.37 -6.34
CA ARG A 186 33.06 30.58 -5.58
C ARG A 186 34.06 30.91 -4.46
N PHE A 187 34.60 29.90 -3.76
CA PHE A 187 35.62 30.11 -2.74
C PHE A 187 36.93 30.64 -3.34
N ARG A 188 37.41 30.05 -4.44
CA ARG A 188 38.60 30.56 -5.15
C ARG A 188 38.41 31.98 -5.67
N GLN A 189 37.24 32.29 -6.22
CA GLN A 189 36.97 33.64 -6.75
C GLN A 189 36.89 34.71 -5.63
N LYS A 190 36.50 34.33 -4.41
CA LYS A 190 36.58 35.20 -3.22
C LYS A 190 37.99 35.35 -2.66
N SER A 191 38.85 34.33 -2.74
CA SER A 191 40.22 34.42 -2.22
C SER A 191 41.15 35.27 -3.11
N PHE A 192 40.88 35.38 -4.40
CA PHE A 192 41.65 36.22 -5.34
C PHE A 192 41.18 37.68 -5.44
N GLY A 193 40.09 38.07 -4.76
CA GLY A 193 39.57 39.45 -4.77
C GLY A 193 40.17 40.39 -3.70
N GLY A 194 41.14 39.91 -2.92
CA GLY A 194 41.73 40.63 -1.78
C GLY A 194 43.07 41.30 -2.04
N GLN A 195 43.31 41.86 -3.21
CA GLN A 195 44.46 42.76 -3.44
C GLN A 195 44.17 43.72 -4.60
N VAL A 196 43.46 44.81 -4.30
CA VAL A 196 43.43 45.99 -5.18
C VAL A 196 44.22 47.08 -4.47
N SER A 197 45.52 47.15 -4.79
CA SER A 197 46.39 48.27 -4.42
C SER A 197 45.90 49.55 -5.10
N ARG A 198 45.70 50.58 -4.27
CA ARG A 198 45.35 51.96 -4.65
C ARG A 198 46.58 52.69 -5.25
N GLY A 199 46.36 53.43 -6.33
CA GLY A 199 47.24 54.48 -6.90
C GLY A 199 47.58 54.21 -8.38
N SER A 200 46.85 54.76 -9.38
CA SER A 200 46.84 56.15 -9.92
C SER A 200 48.26 56.63 -10.29
N TYR A 201 48.60 56.95 -11.55
CA TYR A 201 47.98 57.95 -12.45
C TYR A 201 48.14 57.62 -13.95
N GLY A 202 47.15 58.07 -14.78
CA GLY A 202 47.17 58.57 -16.18
C GLY A 202 48.02 57.86 -17.26
N VAL A 203 47.62 57.71 -18.53
CA VAL A 203 46.73 58.43 -19.47
C VAL A 203 46.44 57.44 -20.63
N PRO A 204 45.26 57.45 -21.29
CA PRO A 204 44.94 56.49 -22.36
C PRO A 204 45.35 57.01 -23.76
N PRO A 205 45.58 56.12 -24.74
CA PRO A 205 45.36 56.46 -26.14
C PRO A 205 44.19 55.67 -26.73
N GLU A 206 43.31 56.43 -27.38
CA GLU A 206 42.20 55.98 -28.19
C GLU A 206 42.56 54.89 -29.20
N THR A 207 41.72 53.86 -29.32
CA THR A 207 41.26 53.38 -30.64
C THR A 207 39.88 52.72 -30.50
N LEU A 208 38.90 53.35 -31.13
CA LEU A 208 37.80 52.72 -31.88
C LEU A 208 37.00 51.61 -31.19
N PHE A 209 35.89 52.00 -30.54
CA PHE A 209 34.66 51.20 -30.68
C PHE A 209 33.48 52.09 -31.04
N ARG A 210 33.31 52.20 -32.35
CA ARG A 210 32.17 52.77 -33.05
C ARG A 210 30.92 51.93 -32.75
N SER A 211 29.84 52.62 -32.40
CA SER A 211 28.44 52.20 -32.44
C SER A 211 27.97 51.06 -31.52
N ARG A 212 27.45 51.49 -30.36
CA ARG A 212 26.20 50.93 -29.85
C ARG A 212 25.15 51.06 -30.96
N HIS A 213 24.50 49.94 -31.27
CA HIS A 213 23.26 49.82 -32.05
C HIS A 213 23.41 49.59 -33.56
N ALA A 214 23.60 48.32 -33.93
CA ALA A 214 22.98 47.75 -35.13
C ALA A 214 22.42 46.35 -34.77
N LEU A 215 21.07 46.30 -34.71
CA LEU A 215 20.22 45.13 -35.03
C LEU A 215 20.28 43.93 -34.07
N LEU A 216 19.37 43.74 -33.09
CA LEU A 216 17.99 43.22 -33.27
C LEU A 216 17.89 42.35 -34.54
N GLN A 217 17.90 41.02 -34.47
CA GLN A 217 16.79 40.10 -34.16
C GLN A 217 17.43 38.72 -33.87
N LEU A 218 16.98 37.84 -32.97
CA LEU A 218 15.65 37.24 -32.93
C LEU A 218 15.52 36.40 -31.63
N LYS A 219 14.28 36.36 -31.12
CA LYS A 219 13.72 35.52 -30.04
C LYS A 219 13.71 36.12 -28.64
N ALA A 220 12.79 37.07 -28.51
CA ALA A 220 11.75 36.95 -27.50
C ALA A 220 11.15 35.52 -27.50
N SER A 221 11.04 34.89 -26.32
CA SER A 221 9.76 34.38 -25.83
C SER A 221 9.91 33.80 -24.41
N THR A 222 9.04 34.29 -23.52
CA THR A 222 8.51 33.61 -22.33
C THR A 222 9.45 33.24 -21.19
N ARG A 223 9.63 34.22 -20.29
CA ARG A 223 9.51 33.95 -18.84
C ARG A 223 8.07 33.51 -18.56
N LEU A 224 7.90 32.33 -17.96
CA LEU A 224 6.73 32.00 -17.14
C LEU A 224 7.24 31.17 -15.96
N SER A 225 7.38 31.85 -14.82
CA SER A 225 7.32 31.20 -13.52
C SER A 225 5.88 30.75 -13.30
N SER A 226 5.65 29.46 -13.10
CA SER A 226 4.44 28.96 -12.46
C SER A 226 4.83 28.33 -11.12
N MET A 227 4.72 29.14 -10.07
CA MET A 227 4.32 28.66 -8.75
C MET A 227 2.88 29.13 -8.57
N THR A 228 1.92 28.22 -8.60
CA THR A 228 0.58 28.48 -8.07
C THR A 228 0.43 27.71 -6.77
N LEU A 229 0.62 28.45 -5.68
CA LEU A 229 0.05 28.15 -4.38
C LEU A 229 -1.43 28.56 -4.44
N VAL A 230 -2.32 27.66 -4.03
CA VAL A 230 -3.75 27.94 -3.81
C VAL A 230 -3.89 28.75 -2.51
N PRO A 231 -4.84 29.71 -2.46
CA PRO A 231 -5.61 29.83 -1.23
C PRO A 231 -7.12 29.89 -1.44
N ALA A 232 -7.79 29.44 -0.39
CA ALA A 232 -9.22 29.27 -0.21
C ALA A 232 -9.99 30.58 -0.04
N SER A 233 -11.30 30.52 -0.29
CA SER A 233 -12.43 31.20 0.38
C SER A 233 -13.60 31.31 -0.61
N SER A 234 -14.88 31.35 -0.26
CA SER A 234 -15.67 30.96 0.91
C SER A 234 -17.13 31.30 0.51
N VAL A 235 -18.10 30.50 0.99
CA VAL A 235 -19.55 30.78 1.17
C VAL A 235 -20.37 31.63 0.19
N ALA A 236 -21.51 31.07 -0.24
CA ALA A 236 -22.88 31.48 0.17
C ALA A 236 -23.91 30.63 -0.61
N SER A 237 -24.69 29.77 0.07
CA SER A 237 -26.11 29.98 0.47
C SER A 237 -27.11 29.86 -0.70
N LEU A 238 -28.31 29.28 -0.64
CA LEU A 238 -29.21 28.78 0.42
C LEU A 238 -30.38 28.05 -0.28
N GLY A 239 -31.04 27.13 0.44
CA GLY A 239 -32.40 26.62 0.14
C GLY A 239 -32.42 25.45 -0.85
N ILE A 240 -33.10 24.33 -0.61
CA ILE A 240 -34.46 24.19 -0.07
C ILE A 240 -34.57 22.85 0.70
N PHE A 241 -35.19 22.91 1.88
CA PHE A 241 -35.74 21.79 2.64
C PHE A 241 -37.22 21.57 2.25
N SER A 242 -37.60 20.33 1.96
CA SER A 242 -38.93 19.75 2.25
C SER A 242 -38.86 18.26 1.90
N SER A 243 -38.79 17.37 2.89
CA SER A 243 -39.94 16.76 3.58
C SER A 243 -40.77 15.86 2.67
N THR A 244 -40.55 14.55 2.78
CA THR A 244 -41.65 13.56 2.72
C THR A 244 -41.28 12.38 3.61
N ILE A 245 -41.85 12.39 4.81
CA ILE A 245 -42.22 11.21 5.58
C ILE A 245 -43.62 10.82 5.11
N LEU A 246 -43.85 9.57 4.69
CA LEU A 246 -44.88 8.65 5.22
C LEU A 246 -45.01 7.38 4.37
N SER A 247 -45.43 6.31 5.06
CA SER A 247 -45.96 5.02 4.57
C SER A 247 -44.93 3.97 4.16
N ARG A 248 -44.98 2.73 4.65
CA ARG A 248 -45.89 2.10 5.64
C ARG A 248 -45.28 0.74 6.01
N CYS A 249 -45.39 0.39 7.29
CA CYS A 249 -45.46 -1.00 7.71
C CYS A 249 -46.66 -1.68 7.02
N ASP A 250 -46.44 -2.89 6.52
CA ASP A 250 -47.37 -4.03 6.57
C ASP A 250 -46.46 -5.26 6.44
N GLN A 251 -46.10 -5.95 7.54
CA GLN A 251 -46.83 -7.12 8.03
C GLN A 251 -47.48 -7.94 6.91
N GLN A 252 -46.89 -9.09 6.58
CA GLN A 252 -47.63 -10.32 6.27
C GLN A 252 -46.69 -11.53 6.13
N HIS A 253 -46.58 -12.28 7.23
CA HIS A 253 -46.46 -13.74 7.26
C HIS A 253 -47.54 -14.21 8.24
N PRO A 254 -48.10 -15.43 8.14
CA PRO A 254 -48.46 -16.26 6.99
C PRO A 254 -49.98 -16.60 7.04
N PRO A 255 -50.49 -17.50 6.20
CA PRO A 255 -51.48 -18.46 6.71
C PRO A 255 -50.94 -19.89 6.63
N SER A 256 -50.96 -20.58 7.77
CA SER A 256 -50.93 -22.04 7.86
C SER A 256 -52.35 -22.60 7.68
N PRO A 257 -52.51 -23.93 7.72
CA PRO A 257 -52.78 -24.82 6.59
C PRO A 257 -54.27 -25.12 6.41
N THR A 258 -54.66 -25.49 5.18
CA THR A 258 -55.93 -26.18 4.95
C THR A 258 -55.65 -27.69 4.88
N GLN A 259 -56.32 -28.40 5.79
CA GLN A 259 -56.65 -29.83 5.89
C GLN A 259 -55.94 -30.82 4.97
#